data_AF-A0A5E8F3Y2-F1
#
_entry.id   AF-A0A5E8F3Y2-F1
#
_cell.length_a   1.000
_cell.length_b   1.000
_cell.length_c   1.000
_cell.angle_alpha   90.00
_cell.angle_beta   90.00
_cell.angle_gamma   90.00
#
_symmetry.space_group_name_H-M   'P 1'
#
loop_
_entity.id
_entity.type
_entity.pdbx_description
1 polymer ?
#
loop_
_entity_poly.entity_id
_entity_poly.type
_entity_poly.pdbx_seq_one_letter_code
_entity_poly.pdbx_strand_id
1 'polypeptide(L)'
;MNSRGCTLRHDCRSARLSRLGTDSDRRTLSFGPFNLLPARELLVRGDQPVRIGSRALGILVAMAERAGEVVSKRELFDIVWPNTAVEESSLRVHVAALRKALGDGEGDNRYIATIPGRGYRFVAPVATTGEPVPRQIDAAARPRSDGKVVAGIRIFGRDDFVASLNALLCERRLVSVVGPGGMGKTSVALAVTESVATRYSDGAYIVELARLVDPRLVPTALATALGKPVRSKDATPELLEFLQNKHMLIVLDNCEHLIDAAAELAERITQNTSQVSVLATSREPLRALGETVARLPSLEFPTRLEGLTTAEALSFPATQLFVDRAKATRSDFELDDSTVPFAADICRRLDGIQVARIDSKLRSREADRGRRKLRLGASPRILLRRAS
;
A
#
# COMPACT_ATOMS: atom_id res chain seq x y z
N MET A 1 -7.29 -35.02 -64.28
CA MET A 1 -6.44 -35.84 -63.39
C MET A 1 -5.42 -34.91 -62.73
N ASN A 2 -5.40 -34.92 -61.40
CA ASN A 2 -4.36 -34.45 -60.46
C ASN A 2 -3.35 -33.37 -60.89
N SER A 3 -3.33 -32.26 -60.14
CA SER A 3 -2.17 -31.91 -59.30
C SER A 3 -2.65 -31.07 -58.12
N ARG A 4 -2.53 -31.63 -56.92
CA ARG A 4 -2.84 -31.02 -55.62
C ARG A 4 -1.59 -30.30 -55.11
N GLY A 5 -1.72 -29.12 -54.53
CA GLY A 5 -0.60 -28.47 -53.86
C GLY A 5 -0.91 -27.10 -53.29
N CYS A 6 -1.56 -27.05 -52.12
CA CYS A 6 -1.33 -25.99 -51.13
C CYS A 6 -1.93 -26.39 -49.76
N THR A 7 -1.29 -27.35 -49.11
CA THR A 7 -1.31 -27.47 -47.65
C THR A 7 -0.20 -26.59 -47.12
N LEU A 8 -0.53 -25.57 -46.32
CA LEU A 8 0.26 -25.03 -45.20
C LEU A 8 -0.60 -23.95 -44.53
N ARG A 9 -1.55 -24.40 -43.70
CA ARG A 9 -2.09 -23.59 -42.59
C ARG A 9 -0.99 -23.54 -41.52
N HIS A 10 -0.02 -22.66 -41.72
CA HIS A 10 0.91 -22.21 -40.69
C HIS A 10 0.60 -20.75 -40.35
N ASP A 11 0.76 -20.41 -39.07
CA ASP A 11 0.70 -19.07 -38.50
C ASP A 11 -0.68 -18.42 -38.33
N CYS A 12 -1.47 -18.98 -37.40
CA CYS A 12 -2.42 -18.15 -36.65
C CYS A 12 -2.60 -18.57 -35.18
N ARG A 13 -1.61 -19.25 -34.57
CA ARG A 13 -1.67 -19.69 -33.15
C ARG A 13 -0.50 -19.26 -32.25
N SER A 14 0.41 -18.40 -32.72
CA SER A 14 1.53 -17.90 -31.90
C SER A 14 1.40 -16.45 -31.41
N ALA A 15 0.32 -15.72 -31.72
CA ALA A 15 0.20 -14.28 -31.44
C ALA A 15 -0.83 -13.92 -30.36
N ARG A 16 -1.10 -14.82 -29.38
CA ARG A 16 -2.13 -14.58 -28.36
C ARG A 16 -1.75 -15.03 -26.95
N LEU A 17 -0.50 -14.78 -26.55
CA LEU A 17 -0.01 -15.04 -25.18
C LEU A 17 0.77 -13.88 -24.54
N SER A 18 0.74 -12.68 -25.10
CA SER A 18 1.55 -11.56 -24.62
C SER A 18 0.75 -10.26 -24.56
N ARG A 19 -0.15 -10.13 -23.60
CA ARG A 19 -0.75 -8.82 -23.22
C ARG A 19 -1.56 -8.84 -21.92
N LEU A 20 -1.02 -9.39 -20.83
CA LEU A 20 -1.53 -9.14 -19.47
C LEU A 20 -0.35 -9.12 -18.48
N GLY A 21 0.18 -7.93 -18.27
CA GLY A 21 1.18 -7.62 -17.26
C GLY A 21 1.34 -6.10 -17.25
N THR A 22 0.89 -5.45 -16.18
CA THR A 22 1.06 -4.01 -15.99
C THR A 22 2.55 -3.68 -15.95
N ASP A 23 2.99 -2.81 -16.86
CA ASP A 23 4.39 -2.51 -17.20
C ASP A 23 5.21 -1.81 -16.08
N SER A 24 4.60 -1.60 -14.90
CA SER A 24 5.26 -1.05 -13.71
C SER A 24 6.21 -2.04 -13.01
N ASP A 25 6.21 -3.31 -13.41
CA ASP A 25 6.92 -4.42 -12.71
C ASP A 25 8.34 -4.69 -13.26
N ARG A 26 8.89 -3.78 -14.06
CA ARG A 26 10.08 -4.03 -14.90
C ARG A 26 11.31 -3.17 -14.64
N ARG A 27 11.31 -2.31 -13.61
CA ARG A 27 12.49 -1.47 -13.33
C ARG A 27 13.58 -2.29 -12.65
N THR A 28 14.69 -2.49 -13.35
CA THR A 28 15.89 -3.16 -12.81
C THR A 28 17.03 -2.15 -12.75
N LEU A 29 17.64 -2.01 -11.56
CA LEU A 29 18.83 -1.21 -11.35
C LEU A 29 20.04 -2.15 -11.36
N SER A 30 20.91 -2.00 -12.36
CA SER A 30 22.10 -2.83 -12.54
C SER A 30 23.34 -2.06 -12.16
N PHE A 31 24.20 -2.65 -11.32
CA PHE A 31 25.49 -2.08 -10.93
C PHE A 31 26.49 -3.20 -10.67
N GLY A 32 27.68 -3.11 -11.28
CA GLY A 32 28.65 -4.22 -11.23
C GLY A 32 28.00 -5.56 -11.65
N PRO A 33 28.18 -6.66 -10.89
CA PRO A 33 27.56 -7.95 -11.17
C PRO A 33 26.12 -8.09 -10.63
N PHE A 34 25.53 -7.02 -10.12
CA PHE A 34 24.25 -7.05 -9.40
C PHE A 34 23.10 -6.45 -10.20
N ASN A 35 21.93 -7.07 -10.04
CA ASN A 35 20.63 -6.58 -10.49
C ASN A 35 19.72 -6.42 -9.28
N LEU A 36 19.28 -5.19 -9.02
CA LEU A 36 18.35 -4.84 -7.96
C LEU A 36 16.97 -4.61 -8.55
N LEU A 37 15.97 -5.27 -7.98
CA LEU A 37 14.56 -5.14 -8.34
C LEU A 37 13.81 -4.48 -7.17
N PRO A 38 13.64 -3.13 -7.17
CA PRO A 38 13.07 -2.40 -6.04
C PRO A 38 11.67 -2.88 -5.66
N ALA A 39 10.79 -3.08 -6.65
CA ALA A 39 9.40 -3.51 -6.44
C ALA A 39 9.28 -4.90 -5.78
N ARG A 40 10.31 -5.74 -5.92
CA ARG A 40 10.32 -7.11 -5.39
C ARG A 40 11.17 -7.26 -4.14
N GLU A 41 11.79 -6.17 -3.66
CA GLU A 41 12.78 -6.20 -2.59
C GLU A 41 13.78 -7.36 -2.79
N LEU A 42 14.38 -7.42 -3.99
CA LEU A 42 15.27 -8.51 -4.37
C LEU A 42 16.58 -8.00 -4.99
N LEU A 43 17.70 -8.46 -4.45
CA LEU A 43 19.03 -8.31 -5.05
C LEU A 43 19.48 -9.64 -5.64
N VAL A 44 19.93 -9.62 -6.90
CA VAL A 44 20.45 -10.79 -7.62
C VAL A 44 21.88 -10.50 -8.07
N ARG A 45 22.79 -11.47 -7.97
CA ARG A 45 24.13 -11.42 -8.55
C ARG A 45 24.20 -12.46 -9.67
N GLY A 46 24.29 -12.01 -10.92
CA GLY A 46 23.99 -12.88 -12.08
C GLY A 46 22.55 -13.39 -12.00
N ASP A 47 22.38 -14.71 -11.83
CA ASP A 47 21.07 -15.39 -11.65
C ASP A 47 20.80 -15.84 -10.20
N GLN A 48 21.71 -15.57 -9.25
CA GLN A 48 21.55 -16.02 -7.87
C GLN A 48 21.05 -14.91 -6.93
N PRO A 49 19.97 -15.14 -6.16
CA PRO A 49 19.52 -14.21 -5.12
C PRO A 49 20.56 -14.03 -4.02
N VAL A 50 20.92 -12.77 -3.72
CA VAL A 50 21.81 -12.42 -2.61
C VAL A 50 20.97 -12.23 -1.35
N ARG A 51 21.27 -12.99 -0.29
CA ARG A 51 20.54 -12.88 0.98
C ARG A 51 20.98 -11.64 1.74
N ILE A 52 20.10 -10.65 1.81
CA ILE A 52 20.28 -9.43 2.58
C ILE A 52 19.02 -9.23 3.44
N GLY A 53 19.19 -8.74 4.67
CA GLY A 53 18.05 -8.40 5.53
C GLY A 53 17.22 -7.26 4.91
N SER A 54 15.89 -7.28 5.07
CA SER A 54 14.97 -6.32 4.44
C SER A 54 15.35 -4.85 4.67
N ARG A 55 15.80 -4.51 5.88
CA ARG A 55 16.24 -3.14 6.23
C ARG A 55 17.51 -2.73 5.49
N ALA A 56 18.50 -3.61 5.44
CA ALA A 56 19.71 -3.36 4.66
C ALA A 56 19.37 -3.21 3.17
N LEU A 57 18.46 -4.03 2.65
CA LEU A 57 18.02 -3.92 1.26
C LEU A 57 17.27 -2.60 0.99
N GLY A 58 16.44 -2.13 1.92
CA GLY A 58 15.80 -0.82 1.83
C GLY A 58 16.80 0.34 1.76
N ILE A 59 17.90 0.28 2.53
CA ILE A 59 19.01 1.25 2.44
C ILE A 59 19.63 1.20 1.04
N LEU A 60 19.88 0.00 0.51
CA LEU A 60 20.47 -0.18 -0.82
C LEU A 60 19.59 0.40 -1.92
N VAL A 61 18.27 0.16 -1.88
CA VAL A 61 17.31 0.76 -2.82
C VAL A 61 17.36 2.28 -2.74
N ALA A 62 17.27 2.85 -1.54
CA ALA A 62 17.25 4.30 -1.34
C ALA A 62 18.51 5.02 -1.85
N MET A 63 19.67 4.35 -1.77
CA MET A 63 20.95 4.89 -2.27
C MET A 63 21.17 4.60 -3.76
N ALA A 64 20.76 3.44 -4.28
CA ALA A 64 20.94 3.06 -5.68
C ALA A 64 20.00 3.84 -6.63
N GLU A 65 18.80 4.21 -6.17
CA GLU A 65 17.89 5.09 -6.93
C GLU A 65 18.42 6.53 -7.06
N ARG A 66 19.29 6.93 -6.14
CA ARG A 66 19.95 8.24 -6.07
C ARG A 66 21.47 8.10 -6.24
N ALA A 67 21.90 7.19 -7.11
CA ALA A 67 23.31 6.92 -7.33
C ALA A 67 24.08 8.21 -7.68
N GLY A 68 25.21 8.43 -7.01
CA GLY A 68 26.00 9.66 -7.11
C GLY A 68 25.60 10.77 -6.11
N GLU A 69 24.38 10.77 -5.59
CA GLU A 69 23.92 11.76 -4.60
C GLU A 69 24.27 11.33 -3.16
N VAL A 70 24.40 12.31 -2.26
CA VAL A 70 24.58 12.02 -0.83
C VAL A 70 23.21 11.90 -0.20
N VAL A 71 22.87 10.70 0.28
CA VAL A 71 21.67 10.47 1.08
C VAL A 71 22.04 10.61 2.56
N SER A 72 21.33 11.48 3.27
CA SER A 72 21.62 11.75 4.67
C SER A 72 21.24 10.58 5.57
N LYS A 73 21.87 10.49 6.75
CA LYS A 73 21.52 9.46 7.75
C LYS A 73 20.06 9.55 8.15
N ARG A 74 19.54 10.78 8.31
CA ARG A 74 18.14 11.05 8.67
C ARG A 74 17.19 10.52 7.61
N GLU A 75 17.43 10.83 6.33
CA GLU A 75 16.62 10.29 5.23
C GLU A 75 16.65 8.76 5.18
N LEU A 76 17.82 8.14 5.40
CA LEU A 76 17.92 6.68 5.47
C LEU A 76 17.14 6.11 6.66
N PHE A 77 17.14 6.80 7.81
CA PHE A 77 16.32 6.43 8.95
C PHE A 77 14.82 6.54 8.66
N ASP A 78 14.38 7.64 8.06
CA ASP A 78 12.97 7.88 7.76
C ASP A 78 12.42 6.87 6.74
N ILE A 79 13.23 6.50 5.73
CA ILE A 79 12.85 5.53 4.70
C ILE A 79 12.82 4.10 5.27
N VAL A 80 13.85 3.72 6.03
CA VAL A 80 14.07 2.31 6.38
C VAL A 80 13.52 1.97 7.77
N TRP A 81 13.38 2.94 8.66
CA TRP A 81 12.82 2.81 10.01
C TRP A 81 11.74 3.86 10.30
N PRO A 82 10.65 3.90 9.53
CA PRO A 82 9.55 4.79 9.85
C PRO A 82 8.99 4.39 11.22
N ASN A 83 9.08 5.28 12.21
CA ASN A 83 8.55 5.15 13.57
C ASN A 83 9.31 4.19 14.51
N THR A 84 10.65 4.11 14.42
CA THR A 84 11.46 3.45 15.45
C THR A 84 12.60 4.38 15.88
N ALA A 85 12.71 4.65 17.19
CA ALA A 85 13.87 5.34 17.74
C ALA A 85 15.06 4.38 17.70
N VAL A 86 15.86 4.47 16.64
CA VAL A 86 17.01 3.61 16.41
C VAL A 86 18.28 4.45 16.57
N GLU A 87 19.24 3.96 17.35
CA GLU A 87 20.54 4.60 17.47
C GLU A 87 21.31 4.62 16.14
N GLU A 88 22.16 5.64 15.97
CA GLU A 88 23.04 5.80 14.79
C GLU A 88 23.90 4.55 14.50
N SER A 89 24.21 3.80 15.56
CA SER A 89 24.93 2.52 15.52
C SER A 89 24.27 1.48 14.61
N SER A 90 22.93 1.45 14.55
CA SER A 90 22.19 0.48 13.73
C SER A 90 22.36 0.72 12.23
N LEU A 91 22.37 1.99 11.79
CA LEU A 91 22.62 2.31 10.39
C LEU A 91 24.02 1.84 9.96
N ARG A 92 25.02 1.97 10.84
CA ARG A 92 26.38 1.48 10.57
C ARG A 92 26.43 -0.05 10.45
N VAL A 93 25.69 -0.78 11.29
CA VAL A 93 25.61 -2.25 11.22
C VAL A 93 25.00 -2.71 9.90
N HIS A 94 23.91 -2.08 9.45
CA HIS A 94 23.27 -2.45 8.19
C HIS A 94 24.09 -2.05 6.97
N VAL A 95 24.77 -0.90 7.00
CA VAL A 95 25.73 -0.54 5.95
C VAL A 95 26.92 -1.51 5.94
N ALA A 96 27.44 -1.95 7.08
CA ALA A 96 28.49 -2.97 7.12
C ALA A 96 28.03 -4.32 6.55
N ALA A 97 26.80 -4.75 6.86
CA ALA A 97 26.20 -5.94 6.27
C ALA A 97 26.02 -5.81 4.74
N LEU A 98 25.62 -4.63 4.24
CA LEU A 98 25.58 -4.34 2.80
C LEU A 98 26.95 -4.44 2.17
N ARG A 99 27.98 -3.83 2.77
CA ARG A 99 29.35 -3.88 2.26
C ARG A 99 29.83 -5.31 2.10
N LYS A 100 29.59 -6.14 3.12
CA LYS A 100 29.93 -7.58 3.09
C LYS A 100 29.16 -8.33 2.01
N ALA A 101 27.87 -8.05 1.83
CA ALA A 101 27.05 -8.71 0.81
C ALA A 101 27.43 -8.30 -0.62
N LEU A 102 27.89 -7.06 -0.81
CA LEU A 102 28.30 -6.51 -2.10
C LEU A 102 29.78 -6.78 -2.44
N GLY A 103 30.60 -7.19 -1.47
CA GLY A 103 32.05 -7.22 -1.63
C GLY A 103 32.66 -5.81 -1.74
N ASP A 104 32.02 -4.81 -1.12
CA ASP A 104 32.49 -3.41 -1.12
C ASP A 104 33.80 -3.30 -0.32
N GLY A 105 34.88 -2.93 -1.00
CA GLY A 105 36.24 -2.88 -0.45
C GLY A 105 37.08 -4.15 -0.67
N GLU A 106 36.53 -5.19 -1.30
CA GLU A 106 37.32 -6.34 -1.78
C GLU A 106 37.77 -6.10 -3.23
N GLY A 107 39.09 -5.90 -3.43
CA GLY A 107 39.66 -5.51 -4.72
C GLY A 107 39.30 -4.07 -5.11
N ASP A 108 38.99 -3.85 -6.39
CA ASP A 108 38.59 -2.52 -6.91
C ASP A 108 37.09 -2.20 -6.76
N ASN A 109 36.33 -3.09 -6.11
CA ASN A 109 34.89 -2.92 -5.96
C ASN A 109 34.57 -1.84 -4.91
N ARG A 110 34.08 -0.69 -5.36
CA ARG A 110 33.61 0.39 -4.49
C ARG A 110 32.19 0.79 -4.83
N TYR A 111 31.25 0.48 -3.95
CA TYR A 111 29.82 0.71 -4.09
C TYR A 111 29.30 1.79 -3.14
N ILE A 112 29.77 1.84 -1.87
CA ILE A 112 29.22 2.73 -0.85
C ILE A 112 30.30 3.62 -0.23
N ALA A 113 30.28 4.92 -0.54
CA ALA A 113 31.12 5.92 0.11
C ALA A 113 30.43 6.53 1.34
N THR A 114 31.17 6.65 2.44
CA THR A 114 30.74 7.40 3.62
C THR A 114 31.24 8.82 3.50
N ILE A 115 30.33 9.80 3.57
CA ILE A 115 30.65 11.23 3.56
C ILE A 115 30.55 11.75 5.00
N PRO A 116 31.68 12.09 5.66
CA PRO A 116 31.70 12.55 7.05
C PRO A 116 30.69 13.69 7.30
N GLY A 117 29.94 13.57 8.38
CA GLY A 117 28.92 14.57 8.77
C GLY A 117 27.68 14.66 7.88
N ARG A 118 27.66 14.03 6.69
CA ARG A 118 26.56 14.19 5.72
C ARG A 118 25.75 12.93 5.50
N GLY A 119 26.37 11.75 5.40
CA GLY A 119 25.64 10.50 5.15
C GLY A 119 26.40 9.52 4.25
N TYR A 120 25.68 8.86 3.35
CA TYR A 120 26.23 7.83 2.47
C TYR A 120 25.91 8.17 1.01
N ARG A 121 26.82 7.78 0.12
CA ARG A 121 26.67 7.94 -1.33
C ARG A 121 26.90 6.59 -2.00
N PHE A 122 26.01 6.22 -2.91
CA PHE A 122 26.27 5.10 -3.81
C PHE A 122 27.19 5.58 -4.94
N VAL A 123 28.39 5.03 -5.05
CA VAL A 123 29.44 5.52 -5.97
C VAL A 123 29.62 4.65 -7.20
N ALA A 124 29.03 3.46 -7.23
CA ALA A 124 29.06 2.64 -8.43
C ALA A 124 28.12 3.19 -9.51
N PRO A 125 28.51 3.15 -10.79
CA PRO A 125 27.61 3.48 -11.89
C PRO A 125 26.39 2.55 -11.87
N VAL A 126 25.19 3.13 -11.85
CA VAL A 126 23.93 2.39 -11.92
C VAL A 126 23.33 2.57 -13.30
N ALA A 127 23.25 1.49 -14.07
CA ALA A 127 22.47 1.43 -15.29
C ALA A 127 21.03 1.06 -14.93
N THR A 128 20.05 1.79 -15.45
CA THR A 128 18.64 1.38 -15.36
C THR A 128 18.29 0.68 -16.67
N THR A 129 17.86 -0.57 -16.60
CA THR A 129 17.34 -1.30 -17.76
C THR A 129 15.84 -1.52 -17.57
N GLY A 130 15.08 -1.19 -18.62
CA GLY A 130 13.68 -0.75 -18.53
C GLY A 130 13.63 0.69 -19.02
N GLU A 131 12.70 1.02 -19.93
CA GLU A 131 12.69 2.32 -20.59
C GLU A 131 12.89 3.45 -19.57
N PRO A 132 13.83 4.38 -19.81
CA PRO A 132 13.91 5.60 -19.05
C PRO A 132 12.68 6.40 -19.43
N VAL A 133 11.57 6.15 -18.72
CA VAL A 133 10.48 7.10 -18.68
C VAL A 133 11.13 8.40 -18.21
N PRO A 134 11.09 9.48 -19.00
CA PRO A 134 11.50 10.78 -18.53
C PRO A 134 10.87 10.99 -17.15
N ARG A 135 11.51 11.77 -16.25
CA ARG A 135 10.81 12.35 -15.11
C ARG A 135 9.76 13.36 -15.63
N GLN A 136 8.83 12.89 -16.44
CA GLN A 136 7.54 13.48 -16.65
C GLN A 136 6.76 13.18 -15.38
N ILE A 137 6.18 14.25 -14.86
CA ILE A 137 5.03 14.21 -13.98
C ILE A 137 3.97 13.45 -14.75
N ASP A 138 4.05 12.11 -14.74
CA ASP A 138 3.00 11.26 -15.26
C ASP A 138 1.89 11.32 -14.22
N ALA A 139 1.10 12.37 -14.39
CA ALA A 139 -0.34 12.38 -14.35
C ALA A 139 -0.93 11.25 -15.23
N ALA A 140 -0.48 10.01 -15.02
CA ALA A 140 -1.17 8.80 -15.39
C ALA A 140 -2.11 8.40 -14.24
N ALA A 141 -2.85 9.38 -13.72
CA ALA A 141 -4.28 9.20 -13.80
C ALA A 141 -4.59 8.96 -15.28
N ARG A 142 -4.71 7.68 -15.68
CA ARG A 142 -5.79 7.39 -16.63
C ARG A 142 -6.98 8.18 -16.11
N PRO A 143 -7.72 8.96 -16.93
CA PRO A 143 -9.01 9.41 -16.50
C PRO A 143 -9.80 8.14 -16.22
N ARG A 144 -9.81 7.72 -14.95
CA ARG A 144 -10.88 6.91 -14.40
C ARG A 144 -12.03 7.91 -14.45
N SER A 145 -12.71 7.87 -15.59
CA SER A 145 -14.00 8.49 -15.90
C SER A 145 -14.63 9.14 -14.67
N ASP A 146 -14.51 10.46 -14.59
CA ASP A 146 -15.05 11.32 -13.54
C ASP A 146 -14.55 10.96 -12.12
N GLY A 147 -14.21 11.93 -11.28
CA GLY A 147 -13.92 11.70 -9.86
C GLY A 147 -15.08 11.09 -9.03
N LYS A 148 -16.09 10.50 -9.70
CA LYS A 148 -17.17 9.74 -9.09
C LYS A 148 -16.64 8.41 -8.56
N VAL A 149 -16.74 8.32 -7.23
CA VAL A 149 -16.88 7.15 -6.39
C VAL A 149 -16.89 5.79 -7.11
N VAL A 150 -15.91 4.94 -6.78
CA VAL A 150 -15.88 3.54 -7.19
C VAL A 150 -16.98 2.79 -6.42
N ALA A 151 -18.14 2.63 -7.03
CA ALA A 151 -19.25 1.90 -6.44
C ALA A 151 -18.89 0.42 -6.15
N GLY A 152 -19.25 -0.08 -4.97
CA GLY A 152 -19.34 -1.51 -4.70
C GLY A 152 -18.28 -2.10 -3.78
N ILE A 153 -17.70 -1.29 -2.88
CA ILE A 153 -16.80 -1.84 -1.86
C ILE A 153 -17.62 -2.54 -0.79
N ARG A 154 -17.42 -3.85 -0.68
CA ARG A 154 -18.03 -4.64 0.40
C ARG A 154 -17.34 -4.30 1.72
N ILE A 155 -18.10 -3.75 2.66
CA ILE A 155 -17.62 -3.39 4.00
C ILE A 155 -18.44 -4.19 5.00
N PHE A 156 -17.77 -4.68 6.06
CA PHE A 156 -18.39 -5.53 7.07
C PHE A 156 -18.45 -4.80 8.41
N GLY A 157 -19.65 -4.72 9.00
CA GLY A 157 -19.86 -4.20 10.36
C GLY A 157 -19.42 -2.76 10.57
N ARG A 158 -19.54 -1.90 9.54
CA ARG A 158 -19.19 -0.47 9.61
C ARG A 158 -20.36 0.47 9.36
N ASP A 159 -21.57 -0.04 9.18
CA ASP A 159 -22.74 0.75 8.82
C ASP A 159 -23.01 1.85 9.85
N ASP A 160 -23.02 1.50 11.14
CA ASP A 160 -23.22 2.46 12.23
C ASP A 160 -22.12 3.51 12.31
N PHE A 161 -20.87 3.11 12.05
CA PHE A 161 -19.73 4.04 12.06
C PHE A 161 -19.79 5.00 10.87
N VAL A 162 -20.17 4.52 9.68
CA VAL A 162 -20.39 5.35 8.49
C VAL A 162 -21.55 6.31 8.73
N ALA A 163 -22.66 5.85 9.31
CA ALA A 163 -23.78 6.70 9.68
C ALA A 163 -23.36 7.79 10.68
N SER A 164 -22.57 7.43 11.70
CA SER A 164 -22.03 8.37 12.68
C SER A 164 -21.08 9.40 12.04
N LEU A 165 -20.23 8.98 11.10
CA LEU A 165 -19.38 9.90 10.33
C LEU A 165 -20.20 10.87 9.48
N ASN A 166 -21.27 10.40 8.85
CA ASN A 166 -22.15 11.26 8.06
C ASN A 166 -22.83 12.32 8.93
N ALA A 167 -23.28 11.95 10.13
CA ALA A 167 -23.82 12.89 11.11
C ALA A 167 -22.75 13.90 11.56
N LEU A 168 -21.52 13.44 11.86
CA LEU A 168 -20.42 14.35 12.20
C LEU A 168 -20.10 15.33 11.07
N LEU A 169 -20.09 14.87 9.82
CA LEU A 169 -19.89 15.72 8.65
C LEU A 169 -21.02 16.74 8.46
N CYS A 170 -22.23 16.51 9.01
CA CYS A 170 -23.31 17.52 9.04
C CYS A 170 -22.98 18.70 9.97
N GLU A 171 -22.27 18.43 11.07
CA GLU A 171 -22.00 19.42 12.11
C GLU A 171 -20.61 20.04 12.02
N ARG A 172 -19.67 19.35 11.37
CA ARG A 172 -18.24 19.67 11.33
C ARG A 172 -17.72 19.55 9.91
N ARG A 173 -16.92 20.52 9.49
CA ARG A 173 -16.33 20.56 8.14
C ARG A 173 -14.95 19.92 8.06
N LEU A 174 -14.36 19.49 9.17
CA LEU A 174 -13.12 18.73 9.20
C LEU A 174 -13.25 17.55 10.16
N VAL A 175 -13.26 16.35 9.60
CA VAL A 175 -13.34 15.09 10.36
C VAL A 175 -12.16 14.20 9.98
N SER A 176 -11.47 13.64 10.96
CA SER A 176 -10.37 12.69 10.72
C SER A 176 -10.72 11.31 11.24
N VAL A 177 -10.72 10.33 10.35
CA VAL A 177 -10.81 8.91 10.69
C VAL A 177 -9.42 8.42 11.08
N VAL A 178 -9.26 8.12 12.37
CA VAL A 178 -7.98 7.74 12.96
C VAL A 178 -8.01 6.29 13.41
N GLY A 179 -6.92 5.56 13.17
CA GLY A 179 -6.76 4.21 13.68
C GLY A 179 -5.54 3.50 13.12
N PRO A 180 -5.10 2.39 13.73
CA PRO A 180 -3.94 1.62 13.26
C PRO A 180 -4.03 1.20 11.78
N GLY A 181 -2.89 0.85 11.20
CA GLY A 181 -2.83 0.31 9.84
C GLY A 181 -3.60 -1.01 9.72
N GLY A 182 -4.38 -1.19 8.64
CA GLY A 182 -5.17 -2.40 8.39
C GLY A 182 -6.64 -2.33 8.85
N MET A 183 -7.03 -1.29 9.60
CA MET A 183 -8.39 -1.15 10.16
C MET A 183 -9.52 -0.89 9.17
N GLY A 184 -9.19 -0.63 7.90
CA GLY A 184 -10.18 -0.31 6.86
C GLY A 184 -10.57 1.18 6.78
N LYS A 185 -9.72 2.11 7.23
CA LYS A 185 -10.00 3.56 7.17
C LYS A 185 -10.33 4.04 5.75
N THR A 186 -9.53 3.64 4.76
CA THR A 186 -9.77 3.94 3.34
C THR A 186 -11.09 3.37 2.86
N SER A 187 -11.43 2.13 3.24
CA SER A 187 -12.71 1.50 2.90
C SER A 187 -13.89 2.27 3.49
N VAL A 188 -13.79 2.70 4.74
CA VAL A 188 -14.81 3.54 5.40
C VAL A 188 -14.95 4.89 4.69
N ALA A 189 -13.84 5.54 4.34
CA ALA A 189 -13.89 6.81 3.62
C ALA A 189 -14.58 6.67 2.26
N LEU A 190 -14.31 5.58 1.54
CA LEU A 190 -15.01 5.26 0.29
C LEU A 190 -16.51 5.04 0.50
N ALA A 191 -16.91 4.29 1.52
CA ALA A 191 -18.33 4.12 1.88
C ALA A 191 -19.02 5.45 2.20
N VAL A 192 -18.33 6.32 2.94
CA VAL A 192 -18.85 7.67 3.23
C VAL A 192 -19.08 8.39 1.90
N THR A 193 -18.10 8.41 0.98
CA THR A 193 -18.28 9.07 -0.33
C THR A 193 -19.44 8.51 -1.15
N GLU A 194 -19.70 7.19 -1.11
CA GLU A 194 -20.89 6.58 -1.74
C GLU A 194 -22.18 7.10 -1.10
N SER A 195 -22.24 7.12 0.24
CA SER A 195 -23.44 7.47 0.99
C SER A 195 -23.81 8.96 0.94
N VAL A 196 -22.85 9.85 0.69
CA VAL A 196 -23.07 11.31 0.67
C VAL A 196 -23.25 11.90 -0.72
N ALA A 197 -23.35 11.06 -1.77
CA ALA A 197 -23.42 11.50 -3.16
C ALA A 197 -24.60 12.44 -3.45
N THR A 198 -25.70 12.34 -2.69
CA THR A 198 -26.88 13.22 -2.84
C THR A 198 -26.79 14.50 -2.02
N ARG A 199 -25.92 14.55 -1.00
CA ARG A 199 -25.76 15.70 -0.11
C ARG A 199 -24.91 16.78 -0.74
N TYR A 200 -23.77 16.40 -1.30
CA TYR A 200 -22.79 17.32 -1.87
C TYR A 200 -23.08 17.53 -3.36
N SER A 201 -23.67 18.68 -3.73
CA SER A 201 -24.11 18.95 -5.10
C SER A 201 -22.97 18.99 -6.12
N ASP A 202 -21.75 19.32 -5.68
CA ASP A 202 -20.55 19.28 -6.52
C ASP A 202 -19.78 17.94 -6.39
N GLY A 203 -20.29 16.99 -5.59
CA GLY A 203 -19.76 15.63 -5.46
C GLY A 203 -18.75 15.43 -4.32
N ALA A 204 -18.18 14.23 -4.27
CA ALA A 204 -17.15 13.83 -3.33
C ALA A 204 -15.91 13.33 -4.07
N TYR A 205 -14.73 13.81 -3.68
CA TYR A 205 -13.46 13.53 -4.35
C TYR A 205 -12.46 12.94 -3.37
N ILE A 206 -11.69 11.94 -3.81
CA ILE A 206 -10.67 11.28 -3.00
C ILE A 206 -9.29 11.58 -3.57
N VAL A 207 -8.40 12.03 -2.70
CA VAL A 207 -6.98 12.26 -2.98
C VAL A 207 -6.17 11.23 -2.20
N GLU A 208 -5.57 10.29 -2.94
CA GLU A 208 -4.69 9.28 -2.36
C GLU A 208 -3.29 9.87 -2.16
N LEU A 209 -2.91 10.11 -0.91
CA LEU A 209 -1.60 10.69 -0.59
C LEU A 209 -0.51 9.62 -0.44
N ALA A 210 -0.83 8.33 -0.36
CA ALA A 210 0.12 7.24 -0.05
C ALA A 210 1.39 7.18 -0.91
N ARG A 211 1.34 7.70 -2.15
CA ARG A 211 2.45 7.69 -3.11
C ARG A 211 3.19 9.03 -3.17
N LEU A 212 2.75 10.03 -2.42
CA LEU A 212 3.27 11.38 -2.48
C LEU A 212 4.44 11.54 -1.49
N VAL A 213 5.61 11.89 -2.01
CA VAL A 213 6.81 12.00 -1.16
C VAL A 213 7.05 13.45 -0.70
N ASP A 214 6.73 14.43 -1.55
CA ASP A 214 6.95 15.85 -1.26
C ASP A 214 5.67 16.49 -0.68
N PRO A 215 5.68 16.97 0.57
CA PRO A 215 4.53 17.62 1.20
C PRO A 215 4.00 18.83 0.44
N ARG A 216 4.86 19.52 -0.33
CA ARG A 216 4.47 20.71 -1.10
C ARG A 216 3.55 20.37 -2.27
N LEU A 217 3.46 19.10 -2.65
CA LEU A 217 2.63 18.64 -3.75
C LEU A 217 1.21 18.26 -3.31
N VAL A 218 0.87 18.31 -2.01
CA VAL A 218 -0.47 17.96 -1.53
C VAL A 218 -1.57 18.83 -2.18
N PRO A 219 -1.43 20.17 -2.29
CA PRO A 219 -2.40 20.99 -3.01
C PRO A 219 -2.49 20.65 -4.51
N THR A 220 -1.34 20.36 -5.14
CA THR A 220 -1.26 19.93 -6.55
C THR A 220 -1.98 18.61 -6.78
N ALA A 221 -1.86 17.65 -5.85
CA ALA A 221 -2.53 16.36 -5.93
C ALA A 221 -4.05 16.53 -5.86
N LEU A 222 -4.55 17.40 -4.98
CA LEU A 222 -5.98 17.73 -4.91
C LEU A 222 -6.46 18.45 -6.17
N ALA A 223 -5.75 19.46 -6.65
CA ALA A 223 -6.09 20.15 -7.90
C ALA A 223 -6.17 19.17 -9.08
N THR A 224 -5.22 18.23 -9.16
CA THR A 224 -5.21 17.17 -10.18
C THR A 224 -6.41 16.23 -10.05
N ALA A 225 -6.76 15.82 -8.83
CA ALA A 225 -7.93 14.99 -8.57
C ALA A 225 -9.26 15.68 -8.96
N LEU A 226 -9.30 17.01 -8.87
CA LEU A 226 -10.41 17.87 -9.31
C LEU A 226 -10.37 18.18 -10.82
N GLY A 227 -9.42 17.63 -11.58
CA GLY A 227 -9.26 17.87 -13.00
C GLY A 227 -8.79 19.29 -13.35
N LYS A 228 -8.13 19.99 -12.43
CA LYS A 228 -7.64 21.35 -12.63
C LYS A 228 -6.19 21.37 -13.13
N PRO A 229 -5.89 22.16 -14.18
CA PRO A 229 -4.52 22.32 -14.63
C PRO A 229 -3.73 23.12 -13.60
N VAL A 230 -2.61 22.55 -13.14
CA VAL A 230 -1.72 23.22 -12.20
C VAL A 230 -0.67 24.00 -12.98
N ARG A 231 -0.75 25.33 -12.92
CA ARG A 231 0.11 26.23 -13.72
C ARG A 231 1.28 26.81 -12.91
N SER A 232 1.18 26.80 -11.59
CA SER A 232 2.13 27.38 -10.65
C SER A 232 2.80 26.32 -9.78
N LYS A 233 3.89 26.70 -9.10
CA LYS A 233 4.55 25.86 -8.08
C LYS A 233 3.73 25.72 -6.79
N ASP A 234 2.80 26.64 -6.54
CA ASP A 234 1.86 26.60 -5.43
C ASP A 234 0.43 26.69 -5.97
N ALA A 235 -0.27 25.54 -6.01
CA ALA A 235 -1.62 25.43 -6.51
C ALA A 235 -2.68 25.94 -5.51
N THR A 236 -2.29 26.29 -4.29
CA THR A 236 -3.24 26.58 -3.20
C THR A 236 -4.15 27.77 -3.49
N PRO A 237 -3.69 28.93 -4.00
CA PRO A 237 -4.57 30.08 -4.25
C PRO A 237 -5.65 29.77 -5.29
N GLU A 238 -5.27 29.20 -6.43
CA GLU A 238 -6.19 28.81 -7.52
C GLU A 238 -7.20 27.74 -7.06
N LEU A 239 -6.74 26.81 -6.23
CA LEU A 239 -7.57 25.77 -5.65
C LEU A 239 -8.61 26.36 -4.69
N LEU A 240 -8.22 27.26 -3.78
CA LEU A 240 -9.15 27.88 -2.84
C LEU A 240 -10.19 28.74 -3.56
N GLU A 241 -9.78 29.52 -4.57
CA GLU A 241 -10.70 30.29 -5.41
C GLU A 241 -11.74 29.39 -6.08
N PHE A 242 -11.31 28.25 -6.64
CA PHE A 242 -12.25 27.28 -7.22
C PHE A 242 -13.23 26.71 -6.18
N LEU A 243 -12.78 26.45 -4.97
CA LEU A 243 -13.56 25.81 -3.91
C LEU A 243 -14.54 26.76 -3.19
N GLN A 244 -14.38 28.09 -3.31
CA GLN A 244 -15.21 29.08 -2.60
C GLN A 244 -16.71 28.89 -2.81
N ASN A 245 -17.12 28.58 -4.04
CA ASN A 245 -18.54 28.44 -4.41
C ASN A 245 -18.95 26.98 -4.62
N LYS A 246 -18.29 26.05 -3.91
CA LYS A 246 -18.51 24.61 -4.05
C LYS A 246 -19.11 24.00 -2.80
N HIS A 247 -20.05 23.09 -3.01
CA HIS A 247 -20.60 22.23 -1.99
C HIS A 247 -20.16 20.79 -2.25
N MET A 248 -18.99 20.45 -1.71
CA MET A 248 -18.29 19.18 -1.95
C MET A 248 -17.65 18.57 -0.70
N LEU A 249 -17.44 17.26 -0.76
CA LEU A 249 -16.59 16.53 0.18
C LEU A 249 -15.23 16.25 -0.45
N ILE A 250 -14.16 16.58 0.26
CA ILE A 250 -12.80 16.24 -0.11
C ILE A 250 -12.29 15.20 0.88
N VAL A 251 -11.83 14.06 0.38
CA VAL A 251 -11.21 13.02 1.19
C VAL A 251 -9.70 13.04 0.99
N LEU A 252 -8.96 13.25 2.06
CA LEU A 252 -7.50 13.13 2.09
C LEU A 252 -7.14 11.75 2.66
N ASP A 253 -6.82 10.79 1.79
CA ASP A 253 -6.56 9.41 2.19
C ASP A 253 -5.07 9.17 2.44
N ASN A 254 -4.76 8.44 3.51
CA ASN A 254 -3.41 8.02 3.90
C ASN A 254 -2.45 9.19 4.24
N CYS A 255 -2.91 10.11 5.08
CA CYS A 255 -2.16 11.31 5.48
C CYS A 255 -0.96 11.04 6.40
N GLU A 256 -0.73 9.80 6.84
CA GLU A 256 0.21 9.41 7.90
C GLU A 256 1.68 9.84 7.73
N HIS A 257 2.12 10.16 6.51
CA HIS A 257 3.48 10.62 6.20
C HIS A 257 3.54 12.10 5.82
N LEU A 258 2.38 12.76 5.68
CA LEU A 258 2.21 14.15 5.26
C LEU A 258 1.23 14.88 6.18
N ILE A 259 1.24 14.55 7.46
CA ILE A 259 0.24 15.04 8.43
C ILE A 259 0.19 16.56 8.43
N ASP A 260 1.34 17.23 8.58
CA ASP A 260 1.41 18.68 8.68
C ASP A 260 0.88 19.38 7.40
N ALA A 261 1.24 18.85 6.22
CA ALA A 261 0.79 19.43 4.95
C ALA A 261 -0.70 19.16 4.67
N ALA A 262 -1.21 17.98 5.06
CA ALA A 262 -2.62 17.65 4.96
C ALA A 262 -3.45 18.51 5.94
N ALA A 263 -2.95 18.74 7.15
CA ALA A 263 -3.54 19.62 8.15
C ALA A 263 -3.63 21.06 7.63
N GLU A 264 -2.50 21.60 7.15
CA GLU A 264 -2.43 22.96 6.61
C GLU A 264 -3.42 23.16 5.45
N LEU A 265 -3.49 22.22 4.51
CA LEU A 265 -4.43 22.30 3.40
C LEU A 265 -5.89 22.21 3.88
N ALA A 266 -6.20 21.30 4.80
CA ALA A 266 -7.54 21.14 5.35
C ALA A 266 -8.02 22.39 6.10
N GLU A 267 -7.14 23.02 6.88
CA GLU A 267 -7.40 24.30 7.55
C GLU A 267 -7.66 25.40 6.52
N ARG A 268 -6.79 25.55 5.52
CA ARG A 268 -6.98 26.56 4.48
C ARG A 268 -8.30 26.38 3.73
N ILE A 269 -8.66 25.14 3.37
CA ILE A 269 -9.94 24.84 2.71
C ILE A 269 -11.11 25.23 3.61
N THR A 270 -11.11 24.79 4.87
CA THR A 270 -12.24 25.04 5.77
C THR A 270 -12.33 26.51 6.17
N GLN A 271 -11.23 27.26 6.28
CA GLN A 271 -11.26 28.68 6.60
C GLN A 271 -11.73 29.56 5.43
N ASN A 272 -11.41 29.18 4.18
CA ASN A 272 -11.67 30.01 3.00
C ASN A 272 -12.92 29.59 2.21
N THR A 273 -13.63 28.56 2.66
CA THR A 273 -14.88 28.08 2.05
C THR A 273 -15.94 27.96 3.12
N SER A 274 -17.23 27.95 2.73
CA SER A 274 -18.35 27.76 3.66
C SER A 274 -19.01 26.38 3.53
N GLN A 275 -18.91 25.76 2.34
CA GLN A 275 -19.65 24.54 1.99
C GLN A 275 -18.75 23.36 1.59
N VAL A 276 -17.43 23.50 1.70
CA VAL A 276 -16.51 22.36 1.51
C VAL A 276 -16.23 21.69 2.85
N SER A 277 -16.41 20.37 2.88
CA SER A 277 -16.05 19.51 4.01
C SER A 277 -14.83 18.67 3.65
N VAL A 278 -14.01 18.35 4.65
CA VAL A 278 -12.80 17.54 4.52
C VAL A 278 -12.92 16.33 5.44
N LEU A 279 -12.71 15.14 4.88
CA LEU A 279 -12.55 13.88 5.59
C LEU A 279 -11.13 13.38 5.42
N ALA A 280 -10.35 13.28 6.49
CA ALA A 280 -8.99 12.74 6.42
C ALA A 280 -8.94 11.30 6.94
N THR A 281 -8.09 10.45 6.36
CA THR A 281 -7.72 9.16 6.95
C THR A 281 -6.25 9.15 7.33
N SER A 282 -5.96 8.72 8.56
CA SER A 282 -4.59 8.70 9.09
C SER A 282 -4.43 7.70 10.23
N ARG A 283 -3.18 7.36 10.58
CA ARG A 283 -2.88 6.55 11.78
C ARG A 283 -3.02 7.33 13.08
N GLU A 284 -2.87 8.64 13.00
CA GLU A 284 -2.98 9.58 14.12
C GLU A 284 -3.73 10.84 13.66
N PRO A 285 -4.25 11.67 14.59
CA PRO A 285 -4.92 12.91 14.24
C PRO A 285 -4.04 13.86 13.44
N LEU A 286 -4.64 14.67 12.57
CA LEU A 286 -3.93 15.70 11.83
C LEU A 286 -3.45 16.85 12.72
N ARG A 287 -4.10 17.05 13.88
CA ARG A 287 -3.90 18.18 14.78
C ARG A 287 -4.22 19.52 14.13
N ALA A 288 -5.16 19.49 13.19
CA ALA A 288 -5.62 20.65 12.45
C ALA A 288 -6.66 21.45 13.26
N LEU A 289 -6.70 22.76 13.05
CA LEU A 289 -7.71 23.63 13.65
C LEU A 289 -9.12 23.24 13.20
N GLY A 290 -10.01 23.02 14.16
CA GLY A 290 -11.40 22.59 13.90
C GLY A 290 -11.56 21.10 13.59
N GLU A 291 -10.50 20.30 13.71
CA GLU A 291 -10.54 18.86 13.53
C GLU A 291 -11.42 18.15 14.57
N THR A 292 -12.34 17.32 14.08
CA THR A 292 -13.05 16.34 14.91
C THR A 292 -12.51 14.94 14.63
N VAL A 293 -11.96 14.30 15.65
CA VAL A 293 -11.33 12.97 15.52
C VAL A 293 -12.37 11.87 15.74
N ALA A 294 -12.59 11.06 14.70
CA ALA A 294 -13.40 9.84 14.77
C ALA A 294 -12.47 8.61 14.80
N ARG A 295 -12.37 7.95 15.95
CA ARG A 295 -11.53 6.75 16.10
C ARG A 295 -12.26 5.54 15.55
N LEU A 296 -11.68 4.89 14.54
CA LEU A 296 -12.26 3.71 13.93
C LEU A 296 -12.15 2.51 14.90
N PRO A 297 -13.25 1.93 15.40
CA PRO A 297 -13.20 0.79 16.31
C PRO A 297 -12.65 -0.46 15.61
N SER A 298 -12.12 -1.42 16.37
CA SER A 298 -11.79 -2.74 15.83
C SER A 298 -13.04 -3.45 15.34
N LEU A 299 -12.88 -4.40 14.41
CA LEU A 299 -13.99 -5.28 14.03
C LEU A 299 -14.31 -6.21 15.19
N GLU A 300 -15.59 -6.41 15.46
CA GLU A 300 -16.03 -7.39 16.45
C GLU A 300 -15.66 -8.80 15.99
N PHE A 301 -15.23 -9.63 16.94
CA PHE A 301 -14.80 -11.00 16.72
C PHE A 301 -15.34 -11.91 17.82
N PRO A 302 -15.47 -13.23 17.57
CA PRO A 302 -15.95 -14.15 18.58
C PRO A 302 -14.96 -14.27 19.74
N THR A 303 -15.42 -14.01 20.97
CA THR A 303 -14.59 -14.11 22.19
C THR A 303 -14.57 -15.52 22.78
N ARG A 304 -15.66 -16.28 22.59
CA ARG A 304 -15.76 -17.70 22.92
C ARG A 304 -15.33 -18.52 21.71
N LEU A 305 -14.34 -19.42 21.86
CA LEU A 305 -13.83 -20.24 20.75
C LEU A 305 -14.47 -21.63 20.66
N GLU A 306 -15.08 -22.11 21.74
CA GLU A 306 -15.62 -23.47 21.83
C GLU A 306 -17.13 -23.52 21.59
N GLY A 307 -17.56 -24.47 20.75
CA GLY A 307 -18.97 -24.74 20.47
C GLY A 307 -19.66 -23.71 19.57
N LEU A 308 -18.90 -22.81 18.94
CA LEU A 308 -19.45 -21.90 17.93
C LEU A 308 -19.84 -22.67 16.67
N THR A 309 -21.06 -22.46 16.23
CA THR A 309 -21.50 -22.87 14.89
C THR A 309 -20.98 -21.90 13.82
N THR A 310 -20.97 -22.33 12.57
CA THR A 310 -20.62 -21.49 11.41
C THR A 310 -21.52 -20.26 11.31
N ALA A 311 -22.82 -20.42 11.56
CA ALA A 311 -23.79 -19.32 11.52
C ALA A 311 -23.48 -18.24 12.56
N GLU A 312 -23.20 -18.65 13.80
CA GLU A 312 -22.81 -17.73 14.88
C GLU A 312 -21.48 -17.04 14.56
N ALA A 313 -20.49 -17.78 14.07
CA ALA A 313 -19.20 -17.21 13.71
C ALA A 313 -19.32 -16.15 12.61
N LEU A 314 -20.19 -16.38 11.61
CA LEU A 314 -20.47 -15.44 10.52
C LEU A 314 -21.32 -14.23 10.93
N SER A 315 -21.84 -14.17 12.16
CA SER A 315 -22.45 -12.94 12.68
C SER A 315 -21.41 -11.86 13.00
N PHE A 316 -20.14 -12.26 13.22
CA PHE A 316 -19.06 -11.34 13.57
C PHE A 316 -18.37 -10.75 12.33
N PRO A 317 -18.26 -9.41 12.21
CA PRO A 317 -17.62 -8.73 11.08
C PRO A 317 -16.18 -9.16 10.80
N ALA A 318 -15.38 -9.44 11.83
CA ALA A 318 -14.02 -9.94 11.65
C ALA A 318 -13.99 -11.31 10.95
N THR A 319 -14.91 -12.22 11.30
CA THR A 319 -15.03 -13.53 10.66
C THR A 319 -15.53 -13.39 9.22
N GLN A 320 -16.51 -12.52 8.97
CA GLN A 320 -17.00 -12.25 7.62
C GLN A 320 -15.87 -11.74 6.71
N LEU A 321 -15.09 -10.77 7.19
CA LEU A 321 -13.92 -10.25 6.47
C LEU A 321 -12.86 -11.33 6.27
N PHE A 322 -12.61 -12.19 7.26
CA PHE A 322 -11.68 -13.32 7.13
C PHE A 322 -12.10 -14.25 5.99
N VAL A 323 -13.37 -14.66 5.96
CA VAL A 323 -13.91 -15.57 4.94
C VAL A 323 -13.85 -14.93 3.56
N ASP A 324 -14.23 -13.65 3.45
CA ASP A 324 -14.16 -12.88 2.20
C ASP A 324 -12.73 -12.86 1.64
N ARG A 325 -11.73 -12.61 2.48
CA ARG A 325 -10.30 -12.62 2.08
C ARG A 325 -9.77 -14.02 1.77
N ALA A 326 -10.16 -15.01 2.58
CA ALA A 326 -9.79 -16.39 2.34
C ALA A 326 -10.33 -16.88 0.98
N LYS A 327 -11.58 -16.53 0.63
CA LYS A 327 -12.19 -16.81 -0.68
C LYS A 327 -11.49 -16.08 -1.83
N ALA A 328 -11.07 -14.84 -1.62
CA ALA A 328 -10.33 -14.07 -2.62
C ALA A 328 -8.94 -14.68 -2.92
N THR A 329 -8.28 -15.29 -1.94
CA THR A 329 -7.01 -16.00 -2.13
C THR A 329 -7.21 -17.44 -2.63
N ARG A 330 -8.27 -18.11 -2.17
CA ARG A 330 -8.61 -19.50 -2.46
C ARG A 330 -10.11 -19.62 -2.70
N SER A 331 -10.51 -19.68 -3.96
CA SER A 331 -11.92 -19.72 -4.35
C SER A 331 -12.68 -20.95 -3.84
N ASP A 332 -11.97 -22.02 -3.46
CA ASP A 332 -12.50 -23.26 -2.89
C ASP A 332 -12.68 -23.21 -1.35
N PHE A 333 -12.32 -22.10 -0.71
CA PHE A 333 -12.43 -21.98 0.74
C PHE A 333 -13.89 -21.83 1.19
N GLU A 334 -14.34 -22.76 2.02
CA GLU A 334 -15.59 -22.67 2.76
C GLU A 334 -15.32 -22.73 4.27
N LEU A 335 -16.09 -21.94 5.01
CA LEU A 335 -16.09 -22.02 6.48
C LEU A 335 -17.11 -23.07 6.88
N ASP A 336 -16.68 -24.05 7.66
CA ASP A 336 -17.51 -25.08 8.25
C ASP A 336 -17.26 -25.16 9.77
N ASP A 337 -18.11 -25.90 10.49
CA ASP A 337 -18.03 -26.00 11.95
C ASP A 337 -16.67 -26.54 12.44
N SER A 338 -15.96 -27.30 11.60
CA SER A 338 -14.62 -27.84 11.92
C SER A 338 -13.50 -26.79 11.83
N THR A 339 -13.70 -25.77 10.98
CA THR A 339 -12.73 -24.70 10.71
C THR A 339 -13.04 -23.40 11.45
N VAL A 340 -14.24 -23.25 12.00
CA VAL A 340 -14.67 -22.12 12.84
C VAL A 340 -13.71 -21.82 14.00
N PRO A 341 -13.27 -22.80 14.83
CA PRO A 341 -12.38 -22.50 15.95
C PRO A 341 -11.05 -21.88 15.50
N PHE A 342 -10.55 -22.30 14.33
CA PHE A 342 -9.32 -21.76 13.75
C PHE A 342 -9.51 -20.34 13.21
N ALA A 343 -10.62 -20.08 12.51
CA ALA A 343 -10.95 -18.74 12.02
C ALA A 343 -11.13 -17.76 13.19
N ALA A 344 -11.83 -18.17 14.25
CA ALA A 344 -12.04 -17.39 15.45
C ALA A 344 -10.73 -17.10 16.20
N ASP A 345 -9.83 -18.08 16.34
CA ASP A 345 -8.50 -17.85 16.95
C ASP A 345 -7.65 -16.87 16.13
N ILE A 346 -7.70 -16.94 14.79
CA ILE A 346 -7.02 -15.97 13.94
C ILE A 346 -7.59 -14.57 14.13
N CYS A 347 -8.92 -14.42 14.12
CA CYS A 347 -9.57 -13.11 14.31
C CYS A 347 -9.20 -12.50 15.67
N ARG A 348 -9.19 -13.33 16.72
CA ARG A 348 -8.75 -12.96 18.07
C ARG A 348 -7.29 -12.54 18.12
N ARG A 349 -6.37 -13.32 17.53
CA ARG A 349 -4.92 -13.00 17.52
C ARG A 349 -4.55 -11.77 16.70
N LEU A 350 -5.44 -11.36 15.80
CA LEU A 350 -5.27 -10.16 14.99
C LEU A 350 -6.11 -8.98 15.52
N ASP A 351 -6.75 -9.14 16.70
CA ASP A 351 -7.63 -8.19 17.37
C ASP A 351 -8.73 -7.60 16.46
N GLY A 352 -9.10 -8.32 15.38
CA GLY A 352 -9.92 -7.78 14.29
C GLY A 352 -9.25 -6.67 13.44
N ILE A 353 -8.10 -6.14 13.86
CA ILE A 353 -7.37 -4.99 13.27
C ILE A 353 -6.68 -5.37 11.96
N GLN A 354 -6.08 -6.56 11.89
CA GLN A 354 -5.19 -6.96 10.78
C GLN A 354 -5.81 -8.01 9.85
N VAL A 355 -7.08 -8.36 10.04
CA VAL A 355 -7.76 -9.40 9.24
C VAL A 355 -7.77 -9.04 7.75
N ALA A 356 -7.81 -7.75 7.42
CA ALA A 356 -7.74 -7.25 6.04
C ALA A 356 -6.43 -7.59 5.30
N ARG A 357 -5.34 -7.98 5.99
CA ARG A 357 -3.99 -8.22 5.41
C ARG A 357 -3.55 -9.68 5.36
N ILE A 358 -4.48 -10.61 5.62
CA ILE A 358 -4.18 -12.05 5.78
C ILE A 358 -3.58 -12.70 4.52
N ASP A 359 -3.81 -12.14 3.33
CA ASP A 359 -3.30 -12.66 2.05
C ASP A 359 -1.76 -12.89 2.06
N SER A 360 -1.00 -12.03 2.74
CA SER A 360 0.46 -12.14 2.87
C SER A 360 0.91 -13.28 3.81
N LYS A 361 0.12 -13.59 4.84
CA LYS A 361 0.41 -14.66 5.82
C LYS A 361 -0.03 -16.04 5.33
N LEU A 362 -1.09 -16.12 4.52
CA LEU A 362 -1.49 -17.37 3.88
C LEU A 362 -0.45 -17.82 2.85
N ARG A 363 0.02 -16.89 1.98
CA ARG A 363 1.06 -17.19 0.97
C ARG A 363 2.41 -17.60 1.55
N SER A 364 2.84 -16.99 2.65
CA SER A 364 4.12 -17.34 3.30
C SER A 364 4.06 -18.70 4.00
N ARG A 365 2.93 -19.09 4.59
CA ARG A 365 2.73 -20.44 5.14
C ARG A 365 2.63 -21.52 4.06
N GLU A 366 2.14 -21.18 2.87
CA GLU A 366 2.16 -22.07 1.70
C GLU A 366 3.57 -22.28 1.13
N ALA A 367 4.39 -21.23 1.05
CA ALA A 367 5.79 -21.36 0.67
C ALA A 367 6.57 -22.29 1.63
N ASP A 368 6.20 -22.28 2.92
CA ASP A 368 6.80 -23.14 3.95
C ASP A 368 6.26 -24.59 3.91
N ARG A 369 4.98 -24.80 3.54
CA ARG A 369 4.41 -26.15 3.27
C ARG A 369 4.94 -26.77 1.97
N GLY A 370 5.11 -25.97 0.91
CA GLY A 370 5.68 -26.42 -0.36
C GLY A 370 7.14 -26.86 -0.22
N ARG A 371 7.94 -26.13 0.58
CA ARG A 371 9.33 -26.51 0.90
C ARG A 371 9.45 -27.76 1.77
N ARG A 372 8.48 -28.04 2.66
CA ARG A 372 8.44 -29.31 3.41
C ARG A 372 8.07 -30.51 2.55
N LYS A 373 7.20 -30.33 1.53
CA LYS A 373 6.90 -31.38 0.54
C LYS A 373 8.07 -31.68 -0.41
N LEU A 374 8.91 -30.69 -0.72
CA LEU A 374 10.11 -30.87 -1.56
C LEU A 374 11.36 -31.41 -0.80
N ARG A 375 11.34 -31.43 0.54
CA ARG A 375 12.43 -31.99 1.37
C ARG A 375 12.17 -33.40 1.89
N LEU A 376 10.96 -33.93 1.72
CA LEU A 376 10.61 -35.30 2.10
C LEU A 376 10.16 -36.04 0.85
N GLY A 377 11.12 -36.58 0.10
CA GLY A 377 10.84 -37.63 -0.86
C GLY A 377 10.48 -38.91 -0.11
N ALA A 378 9.19 -39.15 0.12
CA ALA A 378 8.56 -40.48 0.33
C ALA A 378 7.04 -40.34 0.57
N SER A 379 6.30 -41.33 0.08
CA SER A 379 4.84 -41.46 -0.10
C SER A 379 3.91 -41.15 1.10
N PRO A 380 2.61 -40.88 0.84
CA PRO A 380 1.64 -40.45 1.84
C PRO A 380 0.97 -41.63 2.54
N ARG A 381 0.97 -41.66 3.88
CA ARG A 381 0.00 -42.43 4.67
C ARG A 381 -0.14 -41.83 6.08
N ILE A 382 -1.35 -41.36 6.36
CA ILE A 382 -2.12 -41.51 7.60
C ILE A 382 -1.45 -41.06 8.91
N LEU A 383 -2.04 -40.06 9.57
CA LEU A 383 -2.21 -40.13 11.03
C LEU A 383 -3.39 -39.28 11.51
N LEU A 384 -4.56 -39.93 11.52
CA LEU A 384 -5.62 -39.76 12.51
C LEU A 384 -5.30 -40.69 13.71
N ARG A 385 -5.65 -40.24 14.92
CA ARG A 385 -5.67 -40.93 16.23
C ARG A 385 -4.33 -41.08 16.98
N ARG A 386 -4.18 -40.36 18.10
CA ARG A 386 -4.52 -40.82 19.46
C ARG A 386 -4.14 -39.80 20.54
N ALA A 387 -5.10 -39.47 21.39
CA ALA A 387 -5.01 -39.46 22.86
C ALA A 387 -6.50 -39.61 23.29
N SER A 388 -6.94 -40.75 23.84
CA SER A 388 -6.74 -41.20 25.23
C SER A 388 -7.09 -40.12 26.23
#